data_AF-A0A941NEG2-F1
#
_entry.id   AF-A0A941NEG2-F1
#
_cell.length_a   1.000
_cell.length_b   1.000
_cell.length_c   1.000
_cell.angle_alpha   90.00
_cell.angle_beta   90.00
_cell.angle_gamma   90.00
#
_symmetry.space_group_name_H-M   'P 1'
#
loop_
_entity.id
_entity.type
_entity.pdbx_description
1 polymer ?
#
loop_
_entity_poly.entity_id
_entity_poly.type
_entity_poly.pdbx_seq_one_letter_code
_entity_poly.pdbx_strand_id
1 'polypeptide(L)' 'MAKKKLLEDIKAHPSRFYRMPGDVVRDRRFDDGERLEILQAWAHDADAGRMDQIEEAIADVRRRLTPNNHAAE' A
#
# COMPACT_ATOMS: atom_id res chain seq x y z
N MET A 1 -14.51 13.56 -3.57
CA MET A 1 -15.23 12.38 -4.13
C MET A 1 -14.35 11.52 -5.04
N ALA A 2 -13.60 12.10 -5.99
CA ALA A 2 -12.79 11.33 -6.95
C ALA A 2 -11.70 10.45 -6.30
N LYS A 3 -10.95 10.96 -5.32
CA LYS A 3 -9.87 10.21 -4.66
C LYS A 3 -10.39 8.98 -3.90
N LYS A 4 -11.48 9.11 -3.15
CA LYS A 4 -12.11 7.99 -2.43
C LYS A 4 -12.58 6.91 -3.38
N LYS A 5 -13.26 7.30 -4.47
CA LYS A 5 -13.71 6.36 -5.50
C LYS A 5 -12.52 5.65 -6.18
N LEU A 6 -11.44 6.38 -6.44
CA LEU A 6 -10.21 5.80 -6.99
C LEU A 6 -9.57 4.80 -6.02
N LEU A 7 -9.51 5.13 -4.72
CA LEU A 7 -9.00 4.23 -3.69
C LEU A 7 -9.82 2.93 -3.61
N GLU A 8 -11.15 3.03 -3.66
CA GLU A 8 -12.03 1.85 -3.66
C GLU A 8 -11.84 0.99 -4.91
N ASP A 9 -11.70 1.60 -6.10
CA ASP A 9 -11.45 0.88 -7.36
C ASP A 9 -10.09 0.18 -7.36
N ILE A 10 -9.06 0.86 -6.84
CA ILE A 10 -7.74 0.30 -6.64
C ILE A 10 -7.79 -0.88 -5.66
N LYS A 11 -8.49 -0.76 -4.52
CA LYS A 11 -8.59 -1.85 -3.55
C LYS A 11 -9.30 -3.07 -4.15
N ALA A 12 -10.29 -2.87 -5.00
CA ALA A 12 -10.98 -3.95 -5.69
C ALA A 12 -10.07 -4.66 -6.72
N HIS A 13 -9.24 -3.90 -7.44
CA HIS A 13 -8.40 -4.43 -8.52
C HIS A 13 -7.00 -3.79 -8.57
N PRO A 14 -6.13 -4.02 -7.57
CA PRO A 14 -4.86 -3.30 -7.46
C PRO A 14 -3.91 -3.59 -8.62
N SER A 15 -3.93 -4.82 -9.15
CA SER A 15 -3.17 -5.24 -10.33
C SER A 15 -3.52 -4.49 -11.63
N ARG A 16 -4.67 -3.77 -11.69
CA ARG A 16 -5.02 -2.93 -12.86
C ARG A 16 -4.31 -1.57 -12.83
N PHE A 17 -3.95 -1.09 -11.66
CA PHE A 17 -3.36 0.23 -11.45
C PHE A 17 -1.85 0.16 -11.24
N TYR A 18 -1.39 -0.93 -10.62
CA TYR A 18 0.00 -1.13 -10.27
C TYR A 18 0.50 -2.43 -10.88
N ARG A 19 1.73 -2.40 -11.40
CA ARG A 19 2.37 -3.59 -11.94
C ARG A 19 2.99 -4.42 -10.80
N MET A 20 3.54 -3.75 -9.80
CA MET A 20 4.20 -4.35 -8.65
C MET A 20 3.70 -3.73 -7.34
N PRO A 21 3.69 -4.48 -6.23
CA PRO A 21 3.33 -3.94 -4.91
C PRO A 21 4.20 -2.73 -4.49
N GLY A 22 5.48 -2.73 -4.87
CA GLY A 22 6.39 -1.62 -4.63
C GLY A 22 6.00 -0.30 -5.32
N ASP A 23 5.17 -0.33 -6.38
CA ASP A 23 4.66 0.88 -7.02
C ASP A 23 3.69 1.64 -6.09
N VAL A 24 2.91 0.91 -5.28
CA VAL A 24 1.98 1.49 -4.29
C VAL A 24 2.74 2.30 -3.25
N VAL A 25 3.88 1.78 -2.78
CA VAL A 25 4.75 2.42 -1.79
C VAL A 25 5.30 3.77 -2.28
N ARG A 26 5.49 3.91 -3.59
CA ARG A 26 5.99 5.13 -4.24
C ARG A 26 4.88 6.09 -4.65
N ASP A 27 3.62 5.68 -4.58
CA ASP A 27 2.49 6.47 -5.05
C ASP A 27 2.17 7.62 -4.08
N ARG A 28 2.63 8.82 -4.44
CA ARG A 28 2.43 10.06 -3.68
C ARG A 28 1.00 10.58 -3.67
N ARG A 29 0.07 9.96 -4.42
CA ARG A 29 -1.36 10.32 -4.40
C ARG A 29 -2.04 9.89 -3.10
N PHE A 30 -1.49 8.86 -2.45
CA PHE A 30 -2.00 8.25 -1.23
C PHE A 30 -1.04 8.46 -0.06
N ASP A 31 -1.57 8.66 1.14
CA ASP A 31 -0.77 8.62 2.37
C ASP A 31 -0.41 7.18 2.75
N ASP A 32 0.49 7.00 3.71
CA ASP A 32 0.98 5.67 4.08
C ASP A 32 -0.14 4.77 4.66
N GLY A 33 -1.19 5.33 5.27
CA GLY A 33 -2.36 4.58 5.71
C GLY A 33 -3.18 4.06 4.53
N GLU A 34 -3.48 4.93 3.56
CA GLU A 34 -4.17 4.55 2.33
C GLU A 34 -3.37 3.53 1.50
N ARG A 35 -2.03 3.69 1.40
CA ARG A 35 -1.14 2.72 0.73
C ARG A 35 -1.19 1.37 1.42
N LEU A 36 -1.20 1.35 2.74
CA LEU A 36 -1.30 0.13 3.53
C LEU A 36 -2.63 -0.59 3.27
N GLU A 37 -3.75 0.14 3.16
CA GLU A 37 -5.04 -0.44 2.81
C GLU A 37 -5.05 -1.09 1.42
N ILE A 38 -4.42 -0.43 0.43
CA ILE A 38 -4.29 -0.98 -0.93
C ILE A 38 -3.48 -2.28 -0.91
N LEU A 39 -2.34 -2.29 -0.21
CA LEU A 39 -1.48 -3.46 -0.12
C LEU A 39 -2.14 -4.63 0.62
N GLN A 40 -2.91 -4.36 1.69
CA GLN A 40 -3.68 -5.39 2.38
C GLN A 40 -4.79 -5.98 1.50
N ALA A 41 -5.50 -5.14 0.74
CA ALA A 41 -6.49 -5.62 -0.22
C ALA A 41 -5.84 -6.47 -1.32
N TRP A 42 -4.64 -6.08 -1.78
CA TRP A 42 -3.89 -6.88 -2.74
C TRP A 42 -3.45 -8.23 -2.16
N ALA A 43 -3.01 -8.27 -0.89
CA ALA A 43 -2.60 -9.50 -0.23
C ALA A 43 -3.73 -10.54 -0.14
N HIS A 44 -4.98 -10.08 0.04
CA HIS A 44 -6.14 -10.97 0.15
C HIS A 44 -6.40 -11.78 -1.13
N ASP A 45 -6.12 -11.20 -2.30
CA ASP A 45 -6.38 -11.78 -3.63
C ASP A 45 -5.10 -12.20 -4.37
N ALA A 46 -3.92 -12.11 -3.74
CA ALA A 46 -2.65 -12.43 -4.37
C ALA A 46 -2.25 -13.90 -4.25
N ASP A 47 -1.64 -14.44 -5.32
CA ASP A 47 -1.00 -15.74 -5.30
C ASP A 47 0.26 -15.75 -4.42
N ALA A 48 0.64 -16.95 -3.95
CA ALA A 48 1.81 -17.15 -3.08
C ALA A 48 3.12 -16.56 -3.65
N GLY A 49 3.30 -16.55 -4.98
CA GLY A 49 4.49 -15.96 -5.62
C GLY A 49 4.57 -14.43 -5.56
N ARG A 50 3.47 -13.75 -5.27
CA ARG A 50 3.41 -12.28 -5.11
C ARG A 50 3.33 -11.86 -3.65
N MET A 51 2.93 -12.78 -2.76
CA MET A 51 2.74 -12.50 -1.33
C MET A 51 4.00 -11.93 -0.69
N ASP A 52 5.17 -12.50 -0.95
CA ASP A 52 6.46 -12.03 -0.43
C ASP A 52 6.74 -10.55 -0.77
N GLN A 53 6.47 -10.15 -2.02
CA GLN A 53 6.63 -8.75 -2.46
C GLN A 53 5.62 -7.81 -1.81
N ILE A 54 4.41 -8.30 -1.55
CA ILE A 54 3.37 -7.52 -0.86
C ILE A 54 3.73 -7.36 0.61
N GLU A 55 4.21 -8.41 1.26
CA GLU A 55 4.65 -8.38 2.66
C GLU A 55 5.84 -7.43 2.84
N GLU A 56 6.83 -7.45 1.93
CA GLU A 56 7.93 -6.48 1.94
C GLU A 56 7.43 -5.04 1.83
N ALA A 57 6.51 -4.78 0.88
CA ALA A 57 5.92 -3.46 0.69
C ALA A 57 5.11 -3.00 1.92
N ILE A 58 4.33 -3.90 2.54
CA ILE A 58 3.59 -3.64 3.77
C ILE A 58 4.56 -3.29 4.91
N ALA A 59 5.65 -4.06 5.06
CA ALA A 59 6.64 -3.81 6.09
C ALA A 59 7.36 -2.47 5.91
N ASP A 60 7.62 -2.04 4.67
CA ASP A 60 8.19 -0.73 4.37
C ASP A 60 7.22 0.42 4.72
N VAL A 61 5.96 0.31 4.32
CA VAL A 61 4.92 1.31 4.64
C VAL A 61 4.67 1.37 6.15
N ARG A 62 4.61 0.22 6.84
CA ARG A 62 4.48 0.17 8.30
C ARG A 62 5.64 0.85 9.01
N ARG A 63 6.88 0.65 8.56
CA ARG A 63 8.07 1.33 9.10
C ARG A 63 7.96 2.84 9.01
N ARG A 64 7.32 3.38 7.96
CA ARG A 64 7.06 4.82 7.80
C ARG A 64 5.92 5.32 8.69
N LEU A 65 4.88 4.50 8.87
CA LEU A 65 3.70 4.78 9.72
C LEU A 65 3.99 4.71 11.22
N THR A 66 4.97 3.93 11.64
CA THR A 66 5.57 4.06 12.98
C THR A 66 6.72 5.05 12.88
N PRO A 67 6.47 6.38 12.97
CA PRO A 67 7.56 7.28 13.29
C PRO A 67 8.02 6.87 14.69
N ASN A 68 9.29 6.49 14.79
CA ASN A 68 9.94 6.63 16.07
C ASN A 68 9.72 8.08 16.52
N ASN A 69 9.36 8.22 17.79
CA ASN A 69 9.19 9.44 18.55
C ASN A 69 10.48 10.31 18.58
N HIS A 70 10.99 10.73 17.42
CA HIS A 70 12.22 11.52 17.27
C HIS A 70 11.93 12.90 16.65
N ALA A 71 10.80 13.48 17.06
CA ALA A 71 10.56 14.91 16.97
C ALA A 71 10.32 15.46 18.38
N ALA A 72 11.33 15.34 19.24
CA ALA A 72 11.55 16.17 20.43
C ALA A 72 12.88 15.75 21.06
N GLU A 73 13.95 16.47 20.73
CA GLU A 73 15.01 16.96 21.64
C GLU A 73 16.01 17.82 20.85
#